data_AF-A0A1Q8AHC0-F1
#
_entry.id   AF-A0A1Q8AHC0-F1
#
_cell.length_a   1.000
_cell.length_b   1.000
_cell.length_c   1.000
_cell.angle_alpha   90.00
_cell.angle_beta   90.00
_cell.angle_gamma   90.00
#
_symmetry.space_group_name_H-M   'P 1'
#
loop_
_entity.id
_entity.type
_entity.pdbx_description
1 polymer ?
#
loop_
_entity_poly.entity_id
_entity_poly.type
_entity_poly.pdbx_seq_one_letter_code
_entity_poly.pdbx_strand_id
1 'polypeptide(L)'
;MTRVTAALEIAIAVAVLTATTIAQTTSTSQPPETPAMTTASRFPPGPGRDALFKVCKECHGPESVLGQLKTRDEWSKTLDEMAANGATGTDEEWNSILDYLDKHYSLILVNTAPAKDLALKLDVPAEIADEIVRARTEKGTFTSIDELKRVPGLDGAKLDARKDRLIF
;
A
#
# COMPACT_ATOMS: atom_id res chain seq x y z
N MET A 1 77.58 -24.99 50.81
CA MET A 1 78.25 -25.83 49.79
C MET A 1 77.55 -25.63 48.47
N THR A 2 78.36 -25.27 47.49
CA THR A 2 78.09 -24.86 46.11
C THR A 2 77.29 -25.89 45.31
N ARG A 3 76.54 -25.41 44.29
CA ARG A 3 76.21 -25.98 42.95
C ARG A 3 74.75 -25.62 42.59
N VAL A 4 74.35 -25.20 41.39
CA VAL A 4 74.97 -25.31 40.06
C VAL A 4 74.20 -24.44 39.05
N THR A 5 74.98 -23.84 38.13
CA THR A 5 74.68 -23.42 36.75
C THR A 5 73.54 -22.47 36.39
N ALA A 6 73.96 -21.38 35.76
CA ALA A 6 73.20 -20.55 34.85
C ALA A 6 72.87 -21.29 33.54
N ALA A 7 71.71 -20.97 32.96
CA ALA A 7 71.50 -20.97 31.52
C ALA A 7 70.55 -19.81 31.19
N LEU A 8 71.19 -18.78 30.66
CA LEU A 8 70.67 -17.64 29.93
C LEU A 8 69.89 -18.12 28.71
N GLU A 9 68.65 -17.67 28.50
CA GLU A 9 68.16 -17.32 27.16
C GLU A 9 67.19 -16.13 27.19
N ILE A 10 67.67 -15.07 26.53
CA ILE A 10 66.97 -14.26 25.52
C ILE A 10 65.88 -13.30 26.00
N ALA A 11 66.36 -12.06 26.10
CA ALA A 11 65.67 -10.78 25.93
C ALA A 11 64.43 -10.80 25.00
N ILE A 12 63.46 -9.94 25.31
CA ILE A 12 63.12 -8.78 24.48
C ILE A 12 62.21 -7.87 25.33
N ALA A 13 62.70 -6.65 25.57
CA ALA A 13 61.91 -5.55 26.08
C ALA A 13 61.10 -4.95 24.93
N VAL A 14 59.79 -4.74 25.10
CA VAL A 14 59.05 -3.76 24.30
C VAL A 14 58.15 -2.94 25.20
N ALA A 15 58.57 -1.68 25.30
CA ALA A 15 57.88 -0.45 25.64
C ALA A 15 56.35 -0.51 25.80
N VAL A 16 55.92 -0.05 26.98
CA VAL A 16 54.59 0.47 27.27
C VAL A 16 54.33 1.66 26.36
N LEU A 17 53.44 1.49 25.37
CA LEU A 17 52.93 2.58 24.55
C LEU A 17 51.50 2.92 24.98
N THR A 18 51.29 4.21 25.19
CA THR A 18 50.09 4.91 25.66
C THR A 18 48.83 4.52 24.91
N ALA A 19 47.77 4.14 25.64
CA ALA A 19 46.44 3.93 25.08
C ALA A 19 45.80 5.27 24.69
N THR A 20 45.88 5.62 23.41
CA THR A 20 45.12 6.71 22.81
C THR A 20 43.69 6.22 22.53
N THR A 21 42.72 6.76 23.25
CA THR A 21 41.28 6.57 22.98
C THR A 21 40.92 7.17 21.63
N ILE A 22 40.65 6.32 20.62
CA ILE A 22 40.05 6.74 19.35
C ILE A 22 38.53 6.84 19.58
N ALA A 23 38.01 8.06 19.62
CA ALA A 23 36.58 8.30 19.51
C ALA A 23 36.12 7.92 18.09
N GLN A 24 35.39 6.81 17.95
CA GLN A 24 34.75 6.45 16.69
C GLN A 24 33.47 7.27 16.54
N THR A 25 33.52 8.32 15.72
CA THR A 25 32.33 8.95 15.17
C THR A 25 31.69 7.99 14.15
N THR A 26 30.67 7.26 14.58
CA THR A 26 29.80 6.53 13.65
C THR A 26 28.92 7.54 12.92
N SER A 27 29.31 7.91 11.70
CA SER A 27 28.43 8.59 10.74
C SER A 27 27.46 7.56 10.17
N THR A 28 26.26 7.48 10.73
CA THR A 28 25.15 6.73 10.14
C THR A 28 24.50 7.60 9.07
N SER A 29 24.89 7.41 7.82
CA SER A 29 24.20 7.98 6.66
C SER A 29 22.94 7.17 6.37
N GLN A 30 21.87 7.40 7.13
CA GLN A 30 20.54 6.88 6.79
C GLN A 30 19.82 7.95 5.94
N PRO A 31 19.43 7.67 4.68
CA PRO A 31 18.58 8.56 3.89
C PRO A 31 17.28 8.86 4.65
N PRO A 32 16.65 10.03 4.44
CA PRO A 32 15.39 10.35 5.10
C PRO A 32 14.34 9.27 4.80
N GLU A 33 13.87 8.57 5.82
CA GLU A 33 12.74 7.66 5.72
C GLU A 33 11.49 8.48 5.40
N THR A 34 10.97 8.32 4.19
CA THR A 34 9.59 8.68 3.86
C THR A 34 8.68 8.01 4.90
N PRO A 35 7.69 8.72 5.51
CA PRO A 35 6.84 8.11 6.53
C PRO A 35 6.21 6.83 5.99
N ALA A 36 6.51 5.70 6.63
CA ALA A 36 5.91 4.42 6.27
C ALA A 36 4.39 4.52 6.46
N MET A 37 3.62 4.41 5.38
CA MET A 37 2.15 4.34 5.45
C MET A 37 1.75 3.14 6.30
N THR A 38 0.96 3.40 7.35
CA THR A 38 0.46 2.33 8.23
C THR A 38 -0.43 1.35 7.48
N THR A 39 -0.55 0.11 7.94
CA THR A 39 -1.46 -0.89 7.35
C THR A 39 -2.90 -0.37 7.29
N ALA A 40 -3.34 0.40 8.28
CA ALA A 40 -4.66 1.05 8.28
C ALA A 40 -4.81 2.08 7.14
N SER A 41 -3.73 2.77 6.77
CA SER A 41 -3.72 3.69 5.63
C SER A 41 -3.78 2.96 4.29
N ARG A 42 -3.14 1.78 4.18
CA ARG A 42 -3.14 0.97 2.95
C ARG A 42 -4.39 0.12 2.81
N PHE A 43 -5.02 -0.25 3.92
CA PHE A 43 -6.23 -1.04 4.04
C PHE A 43 -7.25 -0.35 4.95
N PRO A 44 -8.08 0.55 4.40
CA PRO A 44 -9.13 1.22 5.14
C PRO A 44 -9.97 0.24 5.97
N PRO A 45 -10.26 0.54 7.24
CA PRO A 45 -11.03 -0.35 8.11
C PRO A 45 -12.46 -0.56 7.61
N GLY A 46 -12.97 -1.80 7.78
CA GLY A 46 -14.34 -2.16 7.46
C GLY A 46 -14.53 -3.68 7.36
N PRO A 47 -15.78 -4.16 7.30
CA PRO A 47 -16.09 -5.59 7.29
C PRO A 47 -15.45 -6.33 6.10
N GLY A 48 -15.41 -5.72 4.92
CA GLY A 48 -14.76 -6.34 3.77
C GLY A 48 -13.23 -6.42 3.87
N ARG A 49 -12.58 -5.51 4.61
CA ARG A 49 -11.16 -5.66 4.98
C ARG A 49 -10.97 -6.86 5.89
N ASP A 50 -11.81 -6.99 6.91
CA ASP A 50 -11.71 -8.09 7.88
C ASP A 50 -11.95 -9.45 7.19
N ALA A 51 -12.91 -9.52 6.26
CA ALA A 51 -13.12 -10.67 5.41
C ALA A 51 -11.90 -10.96 4.50
N LEU A 52 -11.33 -9.94 3.85
CA LEU A 52 -10.12 -10.09 3.02
C LEU A 52 -8.95 -10.69 3.82
N PHE A 53 -8.72 -10.19 5.03
CA PHE A 53 -7.63 -10.65 5.91
C PHE A 53 -7.93 -12.01 6.55
N LYS A 54 -9.18 -12.45 6.55
CA LYS A 54 -9.58 -13.78 6.99
C LYS A 54 -9.41 -14.82 5.87
N VAL A 55 -9.94 -14.53 4.69
CA VAL A 55 -10.09 -15.50 3.59
C VAL A 55 -8.83 -15.56 2.71
N CYS A 56 -8.19 -14.42 2.42
CA CYS A 56 -7.16 -14.32 1.38
C CYS A 56 -5.73 -14.33 1.92
N LYS A 57 -5.45 -15.09 2.99
CA LYS A 57 -4.12 -15.14 3.64
C LYS A 57 -3.42 -16.49 3.66
N GLU A 58 -4.14 -17.59 3.39
CA GLU A 58 -3.60 -18.95 3.59
C GLU A 58 -2.57 -19.34 2.53
N CYS A 59 -2.68 -18.80 1.31
CA CYS A 59 -1.76 -19.11 0.21
C CYS A 59 -0.78 -17.96 -0.11
N HIS A 60 -1.23 -16.72 0.00
CA HIS A 60 -0.43 -15.49 -0.15
C HIS A 60 -1.02 -14.39 0.73
N GLY A 61 -0.27 -13.33 1.00
CA GLY A 61 -0.79 -12.20 1.79
C GLY A 61 -1.84 -11.37 1.05
N PRO A 62 -2.76 -10.68 1.78
CA PRO A 62 -3.73 -9.76 1.19
C PRO A 62 -3.08 -8.52 0.55
N GLU A 63 -1.80 -8.25 0.83
CA GLU A 63 -1.02 -7.16 0.23
C GLU A 63 -0.89 -7.26 -1.29
N SER A 64 -1.13 -8.44 -1.87
CA SER A 64 -1.13 -8.65 -3.32
C SER A 64 -2.10 -7.72 -4.06
N VAL A 65 -3.15 -7.23 -3.38
CA VAL A 65 -4.15 -6.33 -3.99
C VAL A 65 -3.60 -4.94 -4.30
N LEU A 66 -2.59 -4.48 -3.56
CA LEU A 66 -2.11 -3.08 -3.64
C LEU A 66 -1.46 -2.72 -4.98
N GLY A 67 -1.02 -3.71 -5.75
CA GLY A 67 -0.39 -3.52 -7.06
C GLY A 67 -1.31 -3.81 -8.25
N GLN A 68 -2.61 -4.05 -8.01
CA GLN A 68 -3.54 -4.46 -9.05
C GLN A 68 -4.39 -3.29 -9.52
N LEU A 69 -4.53 -3.16 -10.85
CA LEU A 69 -5.47 -2.25 -11.49
C LEU A 69 -6.51 -3.10 -12.22
N LYS A 70 -7.62 -3.35 -11.55
CA LYS A 70 -8.70 -4.21 -12.03
C LYS A 70 -10.03 -3.48 -12.02
N THR A 71 -10.96 -3.93 -12.83
CA THR A 71 -12.39 -3.62 -12.72
C THR A 71 -13.06 -4.52 -11.69
N ARG A 72 -14.31 -4.22 -11.32
CA ARG A 72 -15.10 -5.08 -10.43
C ARG A 72 -15.21 -6.50 -10.98
N ASP A 73 -15.49 -6.63 -12.27
CA ASP A 73 -15.68 -7.92 -12.93
C ASP A 73 -14.39 -8.75 -12.95
N GLU A 74 -13.25 -8.10 -13.18
CA GLU A 74 -11.94 -8.75 -13.09
C GLU A 74 -11.60 -9.18 -11.67
N TRP A 75 -11.99 -8.40 -10.65
CA TRP A 75 -11.88 -8.81 -9.25
C TRP A 75 -12.76 -10.02 -8.96
N SER A 76 -14.03 -10.01 -9.40
CA SER A 76 -14.93 -11.15 -9.24
C SER A 76 -14.31 -12.42 -9.81
N LYS A 77 -13.78 -12.34 -11.05
CA LYS A 77 -13.11 -13.46 -11.69
C LYS A 77 -11.88 -13.93 -10.89
N THR A 78 -11.07 -13.02 -10.38
CA THR A 78 -9.91 -13.37 -9.54
C THR A 78 -10.35 -14.06 -8.24
N LEU A 79 -11.45 -13.63 -7.60
CA LEU A 79 -11.99 -14.28 -6.40
C LEU A 79 -12.54 -15.67 -6.73
N ASP A 80 -13.24 -15.82 -7.86
CA ASP A 80 -13.72 -17.13 -8.35
C ASP A 80 -12.54 -18.09 -8.59
N GLU A 81 -11.45 -17.60 -9.19
CA GLU A 81 -10.22 -18.37 -9.39
C GLU A 81 -9.57 -18.77 -8.06
N MET A 82 -9.56 -17.89 -7.05
CA MET A 82 -9.04 -18.22 -5.72
C MET A 82 -9.89 -19.30 -5.03
N ALA A 83 -11.22 -19.19 -5.11
CA ALA A 83 -12.14 -20.19 -4.58
C ALA A 83 -11.96 -21.55 -5.26
N ALA A 84 -11.84 -21.56 -6.60
CA ALA A 84 -11.57 -22.78 -7.38
C ALA A 84 -10.22 -23.43 -7.02
N ASN A 85 -9.24 -22.63 -6.59
CA ASN A 85 -7.93 -23.09 -6.12
C ASN A 85 -7.90 -23.46 -4.62
N GLY A 86 -9.04 -23.44 -3.94
CA GLY A 86 -9.20 -23.97 -2.57
C GLY A 86 -9.32 -22.91 -1.47
N ALA A 87 -9.35 -21.61 -1.80
CA ALA A 87 -9.69 -20.60 -0.80
C ALA A 87 -11.13 -20.81 -0.31
N THR A 88 -11.36 -20.73 1.00
CA THR A 88 -12.66 -21.00 1.62
C THR A 88 -13.18 -19.76 2.33
N GLY A 89 -14.42 -19.36 2.00
CA GLY A 89 -15.14 -18.26 2.62
C GLY A 89 -16.65 -18.45 2.40
N THR A 90 -17.47 -17.79 3.22
CA THR A 90 -18.93 -17.76 3.01
C THR A 90 -19.32 -16.84 1.86
N ASP A 91 -20.52 -16.99 1.29
CA ASP A 91 -21.03 -16.08 0.26
C ASP A 91 -21.02 -14.62 0.73
N GLU A 92 -21.32 -14.37 2.00
CA GLU A 92 -21.27 -13.04 2.61
C GLU A 92 -19.84 -12.49 2.67
N GLU A 93 -18.85 -13.33 2.99
CA GLU A 93 -17.44 -12.95 3.01
C GLU A 93 -16.94 -12.63 1.61
N TRP A 94 -17.24 -13.48 0.62
CA TRP A 94 -16.84 -13.23 -0.77
C TRP A 94 -17.45 -11.94 -1.33
N ASN A 95 -18.73 -11.71 -1.09
CA ASN A 95 -19.40 -10.47 -1.49
C ASN A 95 -18.79 -9.25 -0.78
N SER A 96 -18.51 -9.36 0.53
CA SER A 96 -17.88 -8.29 1.30
C SER A 96 -16.47 -7.97 0.79
N ILE A 97 -15.71 -9.00 0.40
CA ILE A 97 -14.38 -8.84 -0.20
C ILE A 97 -14.52 -8.13 -1.55
N LEU A 98 -15.41 -8.58 -2.43
CA LEU A 98 -15.59 -7.98 -3.75
C LEU A 98 -15.99 -6.50 -3.65
N ASP A 99 -16.92 -6.15 -2.77
CA ASP A 99 -17.34 -4.76 -2.55
C ASP A 99 -16.20 -3.89 -2.01
N TYR A 100 -15.40 -4.44 -1.11
CA TYR A 100 -14.23 -3.76 -0.57
C TYR A 100 -13.14 -3.54 -1.62
N LEU A 101 -12.83 -4.57 -2.40
CA LEU A 101 -11.88 -4.47 -3.50
C LEU A 101 -12.35 -3.46 -4.55
N ASP A 102 -13.64 -3.45 -4.86
CA ASP A 102 -14.18 -2.52 -5.84
C ASP A 102 -14.14 -1.06 -5.37
N LYS A 103 -14.51 -0.82 -4.10
CA LYS A 103 -14.44 0.53 -3.53
C LYS A 103 -13.00 1.06 -3.48
N HIS A 104 -12.04 0.23 -3.06
CA HIS A 104 -10.72 0.71 -2.67
C HIS A 104 -9.61 0.47 -3.69
N TYR A 105 -9.72 -0.56 -4.54
CA TYR A 105 -8.65 -1.00 -5.43
C TYR A 105 -9.10 -1.24 -6.88
N SER A 106 -10.35 -0.92 -7.25
CA SER A 106 -10.74 -0.91 -8.66
C SER A 106 -10.40 0.38 -9.38
N LEU A 107 -10.25 0.28 -10.70
CA LEU A 107 -10.30 1.39 -11.63
C LEU A 107 -11.59 2.21 -11.48
N ILE A 108 -11.46 3.52 -11.68
CA ILE A 108 -12.54 4.50 -11.70
C ILE A 108 -12.64 5.04 -13.11
N LEU A 109 -13.53 4.45 -13.91
CA LEU A 109 -13.73 4.80 -15.32
C LEU A 109 -14.57 6.08 -15.41
N VAL A 110 -13.92 7.24 -15.34
CA VAL A 110 -14.57 8.55 -15.14
C VAL A 110 -15.60 8.84 -16.23
N ASN A 111 -15.34 8.43 -17.47
CA ASN A 111 -16.20 8.75 -18.61
C ASN A 111 -17.26 7.71 -18.94
N THR A 112 -17.20 6.51 -18.35
CA THR A 112 -18.12 5.41 -18.71
C THR A 112 -18.82 4.78 -17.52
N ALA A 113 -18.27 4.85 -16.30
CA ALA A 113 -18.88 4.26 -15.12
C ALA A 113 -20.23 4.89 -14.77
N PRO A 114 -21.23 4.12 -14.29
CA PRO A 114 -22.48 4.65 -13.74
C PRO A 114 -22.24 5.58 -12.54
N ALA A 115 -23.19 6.49 -12.28
CA ALA A 115 -23.11 7.43 -11.14
C ALA A 115 -22.95 6.71 -9.79
N LYS A 116 -23.66 5.60 -9.58
CA LYS A 116 -23.55 4.79 -8.35
C LYS A 116 -22.11 4.32 -8.11
N ASP A 117 -21.42 3.87 -9.16
CA ASP A 117 -20.04 3.36 -9.06
C ASP A 117 -19.06 4.50 -8.80
N LEU A 118 -19.29 5.66 -9.45
CA LEU A 118 -18.51 6.87 -9.19
C LEU A 118 -18.69 7.35 -7.74
N ALA A 119 -19.91 7.38 -7.23
CA ALA A 119 -20.20 7.75 -5.83
C ALA A 119 -19.45 6.85 -4.85
N LEU A 120 -19.54 5.53 -5.06
CA LEU A 120 -18.87 4.54 -4.22
C LEU A 120 -17.34 4.69 -4.23
N LYS A 121 -16.74 4.73 -5.42
CA LYS A 121 -15.28 4.66 -5.60
C LYS A 121 -14.59 5.97 -5.28
N LEU A 122 -15.21 7.10 -5.61
CA LEU A 122 -14.73 8.43 -5.24
C LEU A 122 -15.07 8.79 -3.79
N ASP A 123 -15.95 8.03 -3.15
CA ASP A 123 -16.45 8.28 -1.79
C ASP A 123 -17.10 9.67 -1.70
N VAL A 124 -18.03 9.94 -2.62
CA VAL A 124 -18.77 11.22 -2.73
C VAL A 124 -20.27 10.97 -2.67
N PRO A 125 -21.08 11.97 -2.29
CA PRO A 125 -22.53 11.86 -2.33
C PRO A 125 -23.04 11.50 -3.73
N ALA A 126 -24.18 10.81 -3.80
CA ALA A 126 -24.77 10.37 -5.07
C ALA A 126 -25.04 11.55 -6.01
N GLU A 127 -25.46 12.68 -5.45
CA GLU A 127 -25.77 13.92 -6.17
C GLU A 127 -24.53 14.48 -6.89
N ILE A 128 -23.36 14.33 -6.29
CA ILE A 128 -22.09 14.75 -6.89
C ILE A 128 -21.67 13.80 -8.01
N ALA A 129 -21.92 12.50 -7.87
CA ALA A 129 -21.67 11.57 -8.96
C ALA A 129 -22.61 11.78 -10.15
N ASP A 130 -23.89 12.10 -9.89
CA ASP A 130 -24.84 12.49 -10.93
C ASP A 130 -24.40 13.77 -11.65
N GLU A 131 -23.81 14.73 -10.93
CA GLU A 131 -23.19 15.92 -11.53
C GLU A 131 -22.06 15.55 -12.50
N ILE A 132 -21.17 14.63 -12.12
CA ILE A 132 -20.09 14.15 -13.01
C ILE A 132 -20.67 13.56 -14.29
N VAL A 133 -21.68 12.69 -14.15
CA VAL A 133 -22.34 12.06 -15.31
C VAL A 133 -23.01 13.10 -16.19
N ARG A 134 -23.74 14.05 -15.59
CA ARG A 134 -24.40 15.14 -16.34
C ARG A 134 -23.37 16.00 -17.07
N ALA A 135 -22.30 16.39 -16.39
CA ALA A 135 -21.23 17.19 -16.98
C ALA A 135 -20.60 16.51 -18.20
N ARG A 136 -20.27 15.21 -18.12
CA ARG A 136 -19.69 14.49 -19.28
C ARG A 136 -20.69 14.28 -20.42
N THR A 137 -21.99 14.19 -20.12
CA THR A 137 -23.04 14.08 -21.13
C THR A 137 -23.29 15.40 -21.86
N GLU A 138 -23.26 16.54 -21.15
CA GLU A 138 -23.56 17.86 -21.73
C GLU A 138 -22.34 18.54 -22.36
N LYS A 139 -21.16 18.39 -21.75
CA LYS A 139 -19.95 19.17 -22.07
C LYS A 139 -18.87 18.33 -22.76
N GLY A 140 -19.07 17.02 -22.87
CA GLY A 140 -18.09 16.07 -23.39
C GLY A 140 -17.27 15.40 -22.29
N THR A 141 -16.52 14.37 -22.66
CA THR A 141 -15.70 13.56 -21.76
C THR A 141 -14.63 14.38 -21.06
N PHE A 142 -14.34 14.05 -19.81
CA PHE A 142 -13.19 14.57 -19.08
C PHE A 142 -11.89 13.99 -19.66
N THR A 143 -10.83 14.78 -19.72
CA THR A 143 -9.51 14.34 -20.21
C THR A 143 -8.44 14.41 -19.12
N SER A 144 -8.76 15.01 -17.98
CA SER A 144 -7.82 15.19 -16.88
C SER A 144 -8.54 15.30 -15.53
N ILE A 145 -7.79 15.03 -14.46
CA ILE A 145 -8.25 15.23 -13.08
C ILE A 145 -8.58 16.71 -12.80
N ASP A 146 -7.87 17.65 -13.42
CA ASP A 146 -8.12 19.08 -13.24
C ASP A 146 -9.46 19.52 -13.82
N GLU A 147 -9.91 18.90 -14.92
CA GLU A 147 -11.26 19.09 -15.43
C GLU A 147 -12.30 18.49 -14.49
N LEU A 148 -12.04 17.30 -13.96
CA LEU A 148 -12.95 16.64 -13.02
C LEU A 148 -13.11 17.46 -11.73
N LYS A 149 -12.03 18.06 -11.21
CA LYS A 149 -12.06 18.94 -10.02
C LYS A 149 -12.93 20.20 -10.19
N ARG A 150 -13.30 20.58 -11.42
CA ARG A 150 -14.19 21.73 -11.67
C ARG A 150 -15.67 21.38 -11.48
N VAL A 151 -15.99 20.11 -11.28
CA VAL A 151 -17.35 19.67 -10.93
C VAL A 151 -17.76 20.29 -9.58
N PRO A 152 -18.86 21.07 -9.52
CA PRO A 152 -19.29 21.71 -8.29
C PRO A 152 -19.51 20.71 -7.14
N GLY A 153 -19.02 21.04 -5.94
CA GLY A 153 -19.18 20.22 -4.74
C GLY A 153 -18.23 19.02 -4.65
N LEU A 154 -17.35 18.82 -5.65
CA LEU A 154 -16.35 17.77 -5.62
C LEU A 154 -15.13 18.18 -4.78
N ASP A 155 -14.75 17.33 -3.82
CA ASP A 155 -13.55 17.53 -3.02
C ASP A 155 -12.30 17.09 -3.81
N GLY A 156 -11.48 18.06 -4.22
CA GLY A 156 -10.24 17.81 -4.95
C GLY A 156 -9.26 16.91 -4.21
N ALA A 157 -9.23 16.95 -2.86
CA ALA A 157 -8.34 16.10 -2.08
C ALA A 157 -8.77 14.62 -2.14
N LYS A 158 -10.09 14.35 -2.20
CA LYS A 158 -10.59 12.98 -2.42
C LYS A 158 -10.21 12.43 -3.78
N LEU A 159 -10.17 13.28 -4.81
CA LEU A 159 -9.70 12.89 -6.14
C LEU A 159 -8.20 12.61 -6.15
N ASP A 160 -7.41 13.51 -5.55
CA ASP A 160 -5.95 13.36 -5.50
C ASP A 160 -5.52 12.08 -4.79
N ALA A 161 -6.21 11.70 -3.71
CA ALA A 161 -5.99 10.45 -2.99
C ALA A 161 -6.26 9.19 -3.85
N ARG A 162 -6.92 9.33 -5.00
CA ARG A 162 -7.33 8.23 -5.90
C ARG A 162 -6.81 8.41 -7.32
N LYS A 163 -5.95 9.40 -7.57
CA LYS A 163 -5.53 9.82 -8.92
C LYS A 163 -4.98 8.68 -9.77
N ASP A 164 -4.28 7.73 -9.16
CA ASP A 164 -3.66 6.61 -9.86
C ASP A 164 -4.68 5.54 -10.32
N ARG A 165 -5.95 5.67 -9.90
CA ARG A 165 -7.07 4.79 -10.29
C ARG A 165 -8.01 5.44 -11.31
N LEU A 166 -7.87 6.74 -11.58
CA LEU A 166 -8.74 7.48 -12.49
C LEU A 166 -8.36 7.16 -13.94
N ILE A 167 -9.33 6.68 -14.71
CA ILE A 167 -9.20 6.44 -16.15
C ILE A 167 -10.17 7.37 -16.87
N PHE A 168 -9.62 8.22 -17.73
CA PHE A 168 -10.34 9.16 -18.58
C PHE A 168 -10.54 8.53 -19.96
#